data_AF-A0AAI9II63-F1
#
_entry.id   AF-A0AAI9II63-F1
#
_cell.length_a   1.000
_cell.length_b   1.000
_cell.length_c   1.000
_cell.angle_alpha   90.00
_cell.angle_beta   90.00
_cell.angle_gamma   90.00
#
_symmetry.space_group_name_H-M   'P 1'
#
loop_
_entity.id
_entity.type
_entity.pdbx_description
1 polymer ?
#
loop_
_entity_poly.entity_id
_entity_poly.type
_entity_poly.pdbx_seq_one_letter_code
_entity_poly.pdbx_strand_id
1 'polypeptide(L)'
;MSNITTSQTIGPFPHEAWAWAVELTARVDSSAAQIKIRGAIFDGDGQPINDAWAEAWLPGSAPAESAHAIPGYRRVPTAEDGGFAFSISQPQAAAGKPVAYVTVFARGLVKHQFSAVFLEDDPALAQSALLEQVPPNRRDTLIARKQADGSYLWNIHMQGEHETVFFDYI
;
A
#
# COMPACT_ATOMS: atom_id res chain seq x y z
N MET A 1 -0.76 1.38 31.58
CA MET A 1 -1.53 0.58 30.61
C MET A 1 -2.07 1.53 29.57
N SER A 2 -1.92 1.23 28.28
CA SER A 2 -2.47 2.06 27.22
C SER A 2 -4.01 2.02 27.27
N ASN A 3 -4.68 3.17 27.28
CA ASN A 3 -6.15 3.29 27.26
C ASN A 3 -6.73 3.19 25.83
N ILE A 4 -5.95 2.64 24.88
CA ILE A 4 -6.39 2.48 23.48
C ILE A 4 -7.36 1.29 23.39
N THR A 5 -8.51 1.50 22.78
CA THR A 5 -9.50 0.44 22.50
C THR A 5 -8.86 -0.67 21.68
N THR A 6 -9.06 -1.92 22.11
CA THR A 6 -8.53 -3.10 21.40
C THR A 6 -9.05 -3.16 19.97
N SER A 7 -8.15 -3.36 19.02
CA SER A 7 -8.50 -3.55 17.61
C SER A 7 -9.34 -4.82 17.38
N GLN A 8 -10.14 -4.80 16.32
CA GLN A 8 -10.92 -5.93 15.84
C GLN A 8 -10.79 -6.01 14.32
N THR A 9 -11.03 -7.19 13.78
CA THR A 9 -11.10 -7.42 12.32
C THR A 9 -12.21 -6.57 11.68
N ILE A 10 -12.01 -6.18 10.41
CA ILE A 10 -13.03 -5.51 9.58
C ILE A 10 -14.24 -6.41 9.27
N GLY A 11 -14.12 -7.71 9.54
CA GLY A 11 -15.16 -8.70 9.24
C GLY A 11 -15.33 -8.94 7.72
N PRO A 12 -16.37 -9.71 7.33
CA PRO A 12 -16.58 -10.07 5.93
C PRO A 12 -17.23 -8.97 5.06
N PHE A 13 -17.83 -7.93 5.66
CA PHE A 13 -18.71 -6.98 4.94
C PHE A 13 -18.33 -5.50 5.07
N PRO A 14 -17.04 -5.10 4.98
CA PRO A 14 -16.68 -3.67 4.99
C PRO A 14 -17.13 -2.92 3.72
N HIS A 15 -17.45 -3.65 2.64
CA HIS A 15 -17.75 -3.08 1.32
C HIS A 15 -18.92 -2.09 1.33
N GLU A 16 -19.98 -2.34 2.10
CA GLU A 16 -21.11 -1.42 2.21
C GLU A 16 -20.70 -0.07 2.81
N ALA A 17 -19.92 -0.11 3.89
CA ALA A 17 -19.51 1.09 4.62
C ALA A 17 -18.36 1.84 3.93
N TRP A 18 -17.56 1.16 3.12
CA TRP A 18 -16.31 1.69 2.57
C TRP A 18 -16.36 2.00 1.07
N ALA A 19 -17.43 1.61 0.36
CA ALA A 19 -17.62 1.86 -1.06
C ALA A 19 -17.39 3.33 -1.46
N TRP A 20 -17.90 4.27 -0.65
CA TRP A 20 -17.74 5.71 -0.93
C TRP A 20 -16.28 6.12 -1.12
N ALA A 21 -15.35 5.56 -0.34
CA ALA A 21 -13.94 5.90 -0.41
C ALA A 21 -13.25 5.23 -1.61
N VAL A 22 -13.71 4.03 -1.99
CA VAL A 22 -13.25 3.36 -3.21
C VAL A 22 -13.62 4.20 -4.42
N GLU A 23 -14.89 4.59 -4.52
CA GLU A 23 -15.41 5.42 -5.62
C GLU A 23 -14.71 6.78 -5.69
N LEU A 24 -14.54 7.44 -4.53
CA LEU A 24 -13.89 8.75 -4.43
C LEU A 24 -12.42 8.71 -4.87
N THR A 25 -11.74 7.58 -4.69
CA THR A 25 -10.30 7.43 -4.93
C THR A 25 -9.94 6.59 -6.16
N ALA A 26 -10.95 6.11 -6.91
CA ALA A 26 -10.77 5.30 -8.11
C ALA A 26 -10.17 6.06 -9.30
N ARG A 27 -10.38 7.38 -9.36
CA ARG A 27 -9.77 8.27 -10.35
C ARG A 27 -8.81 9.21 -9.67
N VAL A 28 -7.77 9.62 -10.39
CA VAL A 28 -6.81 10.62 -9.94
C VAL A 28 -6.89 11.82 -10.86
N ASP A 29 -7.36 12.95 -10.34
CA ASP A 29 -7.27 14.28 -10.91
C ASP A 29 -6.00 14.95 -10.38
N SER A 30 -5.01 15.09 -11.25
CA SER A 30 -3.70 15.56 -10.85
C SER A 30 -3.03 16.45 -11.88
N SER A 31 -2.27 17.42 -11.39
CA SER A 31 -1.38 18.27 -12.18
C SER A 31 -0.05 17.59 -12.56
N ALA A 32 0.19 16.35 -12.12
CA ALA A 32 1.42 15.59 -12.41
C ALA A 32 1.12 14.29 -13.17
N ALA A 33 2.16 13.70 -13.77
CA ALA A 33 2.08 12.39 -14.40
C ALA A 33 1.68 11.32 -13.37
N GLN A 34 0.95 10.30 -13.81
CA GLN A 34 0.46 9.24 -12.93
C GLN A 34 1.26 7.96 -13.14
N ILE A 35 1.51 7.25 -12.04
CA ILE A 35 2.15 5.94 -12.01
C ILE A 35 1.16 4.95 -11.39
N LYS A 36 1.03 3.78 -12.00
CA LYS A 36 0.18 2.70 -11.48
C LYS A 36 1.01 1.70 -10.69
N ILE A 37 0.63 1.44 -9.45
CA ILE A 37 1.15 0.34 -8.63
C ILE A 37 0.06 -0.73 -8.57
N ARG A 38 0.44 -1.99 -8.82
CA ARG A 38 -0.44 -3.15 -8.79
C ARG A 38 0.24 -4.34 -8.15
N GLY A 39 -0.54 -5.31 -7.70
CA GLY A 39 -0.05 -6.58 -7.20
C GLY A 39 -1.18 -7.45 -6.70
N ALA A 40 -0.86 -8.47 -5.92
CA ALA A 40 -1.84 -9.28 -5.21
C ALA A 40 -1.42 -9.49 -3.76
N ILE A 41 -2.40 -9.78 -2.90
CA ILE A 41 -2.20 -10.11 -1.49
C ILE A 41 -2.34 -11.63 -1.32
N PHE A 42 -1.37 -12.25 -0.65
CA PHE A 42 -1.30 -13.71 -0.46
C PHE A 42 -1.25 -14.09 1.03
N ASP A 43 -1.89 -15.20 1.38
CA ASP A 43 -1.80 -15.82 2.71
C ASP A 43 -0.53 -16.67 2.89
N GLY A 44 -0.42 -17.36 4.04
CA GLY A 44 0.73 -18.20 4.37
C GLY A 44 0.86 -19.48 3.54
N ASP A 45 -0.20 -19.91 2.86
CA ASP A 45 -0.21 -21.04 1.93
C ASP A 45 -0.02 -20.58 0.47
N GLY A 46 0.25 -19.28 0.27
CA GLY A 46 0.42 -18.67 -1.04
C GLY A 46 -0.89 -18.50 -1.82
N GLN A 47 -2.05 -18.64 -1.17
CA GLN A 47 -3.35 -18.42 -1.81
C GLN A 47 -3.70 -16.93 -1.84
N PRO A 48 -4.34 -16.44 -2.92
CA PRO A 48 -4.76 -15.05 -3.00
C PRO A 48 -5.86 -14.75 -1.98
N ILE A 49 -5.71 -13.63 -1.28
CA ILE A 49 -6.71 -13.11 -0.34
C ILE A 49 -7.63 -12.16 -1.11
N ASN A 50 -8.87 -12.59 -1.37
CA ASN A 50 -9.86 -11.85 -2.16
C ASN A 50 -10.83 -10.99 -1.32
N ASP A 51 -10.70 -11.02 0.01
CA ASP A 51 -11.51 -10.25 0.96
C ASP A 51 -10.66 -9.24 1.77
N ALA A 52 -9.52 -8.82 1.20
CA ALA A 52 -8.64 -7.81 1.77
C ALA A 52 -8.91 -6.41 1.24
N TRP A 53 -8.42 -5.43 1.99
CA TRP A 53 -8.48 -4.00 1.68
C TRP A 53 -7.13 -3.37 1.94
N ALA A 54 -6.64 -2.61 0.97
CA ALA A 54 -5.45 -1.78 1.10
C ALA A 54 -5.87 -0.31 1.16
N GLU A 55 -5.44 0.37 2.21
CA GLU A 55 -5.49 1.84 2.28
C GLU A 55 -4.09 2.37 2.05
N ALA A 56 -3.92 3.29 1.10
CA ALA A 56 -2.64 3.89 0.79
C ALA A 56 -2.64 5.39 1.11
N TRP A 57 -1.65 5.83 1.88
CA TRP A 57 -1.37 7.22 2.19
C TRP A 57 -0.12 7.70 1.43
N LEU A 58 -0.28 8.75 0.63
CA LEU A 58 0.62 9.21 -0.43
C LEU A 58 1.03 10.68 -0.20
N PRO A 59 1.79 11.00 0.87
CA PRO A 59 2.11 12.39 1.20
C PRO A 59 2.88 13.12 0.10
N GLY A 60 3.68 12.39 -0.70
CA GLY A 60 4.40 12.97 -1.84
C GLY A 60 3.51 13.31 -3.04
N SER A 61 2.37 12.63 -3.20
CA SER A 61 1.41 12.85 -4.29
C SER A 61 0.36 13.90 -3.94
N ALA A 62 0.01 14.05 -2.66
CA ALA A 62 -1.03 14.95 -2.17
C ALA A 62 -0.95 16.40 -2.72
N PRO A 63 0.23 17.05 -2.84
CA PRO A 63 0.31 18.40 -3.40
C PRO A 63 -0.14 18.51 -4.87
N ALA A 64 0.10 17.45 -5.66
CA ALA A 64 -0.30 17.40 -7.07
C ALA A 64 -1.76 16.96 -7.26
N GLU A 65 -2.43 16.54 -6.19
CA GLU A 65 -3.80 16.01 -6.16
C GLU A 65 -4.75 16.97 -5.45
N SER A 66 -4.42 18.27 -5.38
CA SER A 66 -5.15 19.27 -4.57
C SER A 66 -6.63 19.46 -4.97
N ALA A 67 -7.04 18.97 -6.14
CA ALA A 67 -8.43 18.99 -6.59
C ALA A 67 -9.29 17.87 -5.96
N HIS A 68 -8.67 16.86 -5.35
CA HIS A 68 -9.37 15.79 -4.67
C HIS A 68 -9.98 16.26 -3.35
N ALA A 69 -11.12 15.66 -2.98
CA ALA A 69 -11.69 15.83 -1.64
C ALA A 69 -10.78 15.27 -0.53
N ILE A 70 -10.02 14.21 -0.84
CA ILE A 70 -9.01 13.61 0.05
C ILE A 70 -7.72 13.36 -0.75
N PRO A 71 -6.88 14.40 -0.96
CA PRO A 71 -5.64 14.29 -1.71
C PRO A 71 -4.67 13.28 -1.10
N GLY A 72 -4.01 12.49 -1.94
CA GLY A 72 -2.99 11.52 -1.51
C GLY A 72 -3.54 10.34 -0.72
N TYR A 73 -4.83 10.04 -0.81
CA TYR A 73 -5.43 8.85 -0.18
C TYR A 73 -6.04 7.93 -1.21
N ARG A 74 -5.92 6.62 -0.98
CA ARG A 74 -6.59 5.56 -1.75
C ARG A 74 -7.16 4.53 -0.79
N ARG A 75 -8.32 3.98 -1.14
CA ARG A 75 -8.86 2.76 -0.54
C ARG A 75 -9.21 1.79 -1.65
N VAL A 76 -8.59 0.61 -1.63
CA VAL A 76 -8.68 -0.37 -2.71
C VAL A 76 -9.02 -1.75 -2.14
N PRO A 77 -10.17 -2.34 -2.50
CA PRO A 77 -10.44 -3.74 -2.21
C PRO A 77 -9.61 -4.64 -3.14
N THR A 78 -9.32 -5.85 -2.69
CA THR A 78 -8.81 -6.90 -3.58
C THR A 78 -9.90 -7.41 -4.51
N ALA A 79 -9.51 -7.81 -5.72
CA ALA A 79 -10.34 -8.55 -6.67
C ALA A 79 -10.40 -10.04 -6.33
N GLU A 80 -11.15 -10.82 -7.11
CA GLU A 80 -11.33 -12.28 -6.92
C GLU A 80 -10.00 -13.06 -6.94
N ASP A 81 -9.03 -12.58 -7.71
CA ASP A 81 -7.67 -13.12 -7.82
C ASP A 81 -6.71 -12.58 -6.73
N GLY A 82 -7.24 -11.87 -5.73
CA GLY A 82 -6.46 -11.19 -4.69
C GLY A 82 -5.74 -9.92 -5.17
N GLY A 83 -5.97 -9.52 -6.43
CA GLY A 83 -5.32 -8.38 -7.05
C GLY A 83 -5.77 -7.04 -6.50
N PHE A 84 -4.85 -6.09 -6.37
CA PHE A 84 -5.15 -4.69 -6.07
C PHE A 84 -4.36 -3.77 -7.01
N ALA A 85 -4.88 -2.56 -7.24
CA ALA A 85 -4.14 -1.53 -7.95
C ALA A 85 -4.58 -0.13 -7.51
N PHE A 86 -3.62 0.80 -7.47
CA PHE A 86 -3.88 2.22 -7.31
C PHE A 86 -2.92 3.06 -8.14
N SER A 87 -3.37 4.26 -8.50
CA SER A 87 -2.54 5.25 -9.17
C SER A 87 -2.04 6.28 -8.16
N ILE A 88 -0.78 6.65 -8.27
CA ILE A 88 -0.15 7.75 -7.54
C ILE A 88 0.23 8.85 -8.53
N SER A 89 0.10 10.11 -8.13
CA SER A 89 0.74 11.19 -8.86
C SER A 89 2.24 11.19 -8.57
N GLN A 90 3.06 11.33 -9.62
CA GLN A 90 4.50 11.29 -9.50
C GLN A 90 4.96 12.35 -8.48
N PRO A 91 5.58 11.92 -7.38
CA PRO A 91 5.87 12.83 -6.28
C PRO A 91 6.98 13.81 -6.67
N GLN A 92 6.82 15.09 -6.32
CA GLN A 92 7.85 16.11 -6.55
C GLN A 92 9.11 15.85 -5.70
N ALA A 93 8.98 15.21 -4.54
CA ALA A 93 10.07 14.90 -3.62
C ALA A 93 9.83 13.60 -2.84
N ALA A 94 10.13 12.45 -3.46
CA ALA A 94 10.09 11.14 -2.79
C ALA A 94 11.46 10.43 -2.72
N ALA A 95 12.56 11.11 -3.05
CA ALA A 95 13.89 10.50 -3.05
C ALA A 95 14.22 9.84 -1.68
N GLY A 96 14.43 8.52 -1.69
CA GLY A 96 14.74 7.71 -0.53
C GLY A 96 13.56 7.52 0.43
N LYS A 97 12.33 7.84 0.02
CA LYS A 97 11.11 7.75 0.84
C LYS A 97 10.07 6.84 0.19
N PRO A 98 9.20 6.19 0.99
CA PRO A 98 8.08 5.47 0.43
C PRO A 98 7.20 6.38 -0.43
N VAL A 99 6.74 5.87 -1.57
CA VAL A 99 5.71 6.55 -2.37
C VAL A 99 4.32 6.34 -1.77
N ALA A 100 4.12 5.26 -1.00
CA ALA A 100 2.93 5.04 -0.20
C ALA A 100 3.25 4.36 1.13
N TYR A 101 2.54 4.77 2.18
CA TYR A 101 2.34 3.98 3.39
C TYR A 101 1.04 3.22 3.23
N VAL A 102 1.06 1.91 3.47
CA VAL A 102 -0.06 1.03 3.14
C VAL A 102 -0.54 0.31 4.39
N THR A 103 -1.83 0.41 4.68
CA THR A 103 -2.49 -0.38 5.72
C THR A 103 -3.28 -1.50 5.08
N VAL A 104 -3.04 -2.73 5.49
CA VAL A 104 -3.74 -3.92 5.02
C VAL A 104 -4.74 -4.38 6.07
N PHE A 105 -5.98 -4.56 5.63
CA PHE A 105 -7.07 -5.17 6.38
C PHE A 105 -7.50 -6.44 5.65
N ALA A 106 -7.94 -7.46 6.38
CA ALA A 106 -8.52 -8.67 5.81
C ALA A 106 -9.46 -9.34 6.83
N ARG A 107 -10.34 -10.23 6.37
CA ARG A 107 -11.14 -11.05 7.27
C ARG A 107 -10.21 -11.93 8.12
N GLY A 108 -10.41 -11.93 9.44
CA GLY A 108 -9.60 -12.71 10.38
C GLY A 108 -8.31 -12.01 10.83
N LEU A 109 -7.96 -10.88 10.22
CA LEU A 109 -6.82 -10.07 10.62
C LEU A 109 -7.23 -9.13 11.76
N VAL A 110 -6.96 -9.55 13.00
CA VAL A 110 -7.39 -8.84 14.24
C VAL A 110 -6.69 -7.48 14.41
N LYS A 111 -5.46 -7.38 13.91
CA LYS A 111 -4.70 -6.12 13.84
C LYS A 111 -4.31 -5.89 12.40
N HIS A 112 -4.75 -4.76 11.84
CA HIS A 112 -4.30 -4.32 10.52
C HIS A 112 -2.77 -4.22 10.49
N GLN A 113 -2.20 -4.49 9.32
CA GLN A 113 -0.76 -4.48 9.14
C GLN A 113 -0.34 -3.23 8.38
N PHE A 114 0.68 -2.55 8.88
CA PHE A 114 1.24 -1.39 8.20
C PHE A 114 2.47 -1.78 7.39
N SER A 115 2.57 -1.33 6.16
CA SER A 115 3.76 -1.46 5.32
C SER A 115 4.03 -0.14 4.59
N ALA A 116 5.02 -0.15 3.74
CA ALA A 116 5.42 1.00 2.93
C ALA A 116 5.97 0.49 1.60
N VAL A 117 5.70 1.17 0.50
CA VAL A 117 6.18 0.76 -0.83
C VAL A 117 7.06 1.85 -1.43
N PHE A 118 8.17 1.42 -2.01
CA PHE A 118 9.12 2.23 -2.76
C PHE A 118 9.11 1.83 -4.23
N LEU A 119 9.59 2.70 -5.11
CA LEU A 119 9.79 2.37 -6.53
C LEU A 119 11.23 1.91 -6.73
N GLU A 120 11.46 0.85 -7.50
CA GLU A 120 12.81 0.30 -7.70
C GLU A 120 13.79 1.26 -8.38
N ASP A 121 13.29 2.24 -9.13
CA ASP A 121 14.10 3.22 -9.86
C ASP A 121 14.27 4.54 -9.10
N ASP A 122 13.93 4.58 -7.81
CA ASP A 122 14.33 5.69 -6.94
C ASP A 122 15.85 5.65 -6.71
N PRO A 123 16.61 6.66 -7.21
CA PRO A 123 18.07 6.67 -7.12
C PRO A 123 18.58 6.81 -5.68
N ALA A 124 17.72 7.22 -4.74
CA ALA A 124 18.08 7.46 -3.35
C ALA A 124 17.64 6.33 -2.38
N LEU A 125 17.22 5.17 -2.90
CA LEU A 125 16.85 4.02 -2.06
C LEU A 125 17.94 3.62 -1.07
N ALA A 126 19.20 3.67 -1.50
CA ALA A 126 20.35 3.29 -0.68
C ALA A 126 20.58 4.23 0.52
N GLN A 127 19.99 5.44 0.52
CA GLN A 127 20.05 6.41 1.61
C GLN A 127 18.72 6.50 2.38
N SER A 128 17.79 5.56 2.15
CA SER A 128 16.51 5.57 2.82
C SER A 128 16.63 5.20 4.31
N ALA A 129 16.37 6.17 5.18
CA ALA A 129 16.35 5.97 6.63
C ALA A 129 15.33 4.91 7.10
N LEU A 130 14.26 4.66 6.32
CA LEU A 130 13.29 3.60 6.64
C LEU A 130 13.83 2.23 6.22
N LEU A 131 14.43 2.11 5.02
CA LEU A 131 15.05 0.84 4.60
C LEU A 131 16.28 0.47 5.44
N GLU A 132 17.00 1.44 5.99
CA GLU A 132 18.10 1.21 6.93
C GLU A 132 17.66 0.43 8.18
N GLN A 133 16.41 0.60 8.63
CA GLN A 133 15.83 -0.12 9.76
C GLN A 133 15.37 -1.54 9.40
N VAL A 134 15.35 -1.89 8.12
CA VAL A 134 14.91 -3.19 7.61
C VAL A 134 16.13 -4.09 7.36
N PRO A 135 16.13 -5.36 7.81
CA PRO A 135 17.18 -6.32 7.47
C PRO A 135 17.43 -6.37 5.96
N PRO A 136 18.70 -6.35 5.49
CA PRO A 136 19.00 -6.24 4.07
C PRO A 136 18.26 -7.24 3.17
N ASN A 137 18.15 -8.50 3.61
CA ASN A 137 17.48 -9.58 2.90
C ASN A 137 15.95 -9.45 2.81
N ARG A 138 15.33 -8.52 3.55
CA ARG A 138 13.88 -8.27 3.53
C ARG A 138 13.48 -6.98 2.82
N ARG A 139 14.45 -6.09 2.51
CA ARG A 139 14.18 -4.78 1.89
C ARG A 139 13.44 -4.90 0.56
N ASP A 140 13.79 -5.92 -0.24
CA ASP A 140 13.17 -6.16 -1.55
C ASP A 140 11.65 -6.40 -1.48
N THR A 141 11.12 -6.84 -0.33
CA THR A 141 9.67 -7.01 -0.13
C THR A 141 8.89 -5.69 -0.09
N LEU A 142 9.60 -4.55 0.06
CA LEU A 142 9.03 -3.20 0.06
C LEU A 142 9.25 -2.46 -1.27
N ILE A 143 9.93 -3.10 -2.23
CA ILE A 143 10.30 -2.47 -3.51
C ILE A 143 9.34 -2.94 -4.61
N ALA A 144 8.58 -2.01 -5.18
CA ALA A 144 7.77 -2.25 -6.36
C ALA A 144 8.65 -2.30 -7.61
N ARG A 145 8.48 -3.34 -8.42
CA ARG A 145 9.27 -3.61 -9.63
C ARG A 145 8.61 -3.01 -10.86
N LYS A 146 9.32 -2.17 -11.59
CA LYS A 146 8.88 -1.56 -12.85
C LYS A 146 8.65 -2.64 -13.90
N GLN A 147 7.56 -2.46 -14.62
CA GLN A 147 7.09 -3.36 -15.65
C GLN A 147 7.29 -2.71 -17.02
N ALA A 148 7.27 -3.51 -18.08
CA ALA A 148 7.48 -3.02 -19.45
C ALA A 148 6.43 -1.99 -19.90
N ASP A 149 5.23 -2.03 -19.32
CA ASP A 149 4.13 -1.08 -19.57
C ASP A 149 4.25 0.21 -18.75
N GLY A 150 5.31 0.36 -17.94
CA GLY A 150 5.53 1.50 -17.06
C GLY A 150 4.79 1.44 -15.72
N SER A 151 3.99 0.40 -15.46
CA SER A 151 3.43 0.13 -14.13
C SER A 151 4.47 -0.47 -13.19
N TYR A 152 4.15 -0.56 -11.90
CA TYR A 152 4.98 -1.22 -10.91
C TYR A 152 4.22 -2.38 -10.27
N LEU A 153 4.91 -3.51 -10.12
CA LEU A 153 4.41 -4.72 -9.47
C LEU A 153 4.93 -4.79 -8.04
N TRP A 154 4.03 -4.89 -7.08
CA TRP A 154 4.34 -5.07 -5.67
C TRP A 154 3.33 -6.03 -5.03
N ASN A 155 3.77 -7.26 -4.76
CA ASN A 155 2.95 -8.26 -4.09
C ASN A 155 3.12 -8.15 -2.57
N ILE A 156 2.04 -8.43 -1.84
CA ILE A 156 2.03 -8.45 -0.39
C ILE A 156 1.84 -9.89 0.07
N HIS A 157 2.83 -10.44 0.76
CA HIS A 157 2.73 -11.77 1.37
C HIS A 157 2.54 -11.61 2.88
N MET A 158 1.42 -12.09 3.40
CA MET A 158 1.07 -11.91 4.81
C MET A 158 1.87 -12.81 5.75
N GLN A 159 2.42 -13.92 5.24
CA GLN A 159 3.21 -14.89 5.99
C GLN A 159 4.08 -15.72 5.02
N GLY A 160 5.16 -16.33 5.51
CA GLY A 160 5.97 -17.32 4.77
C GLY A 160 7.38 -16.83 4.45
N GLU A 161 8.08 -17.55 3.56
CA GLU A 161 9.47 -17.23 3.19
C GLU A 161 9.62 -15.83 2.56
N HIS A 162 8.59 -15.39 1.83
CA HIS A 162 8.54 -14.09 1.17
C HIS A 162 7.72 -13.04 1.92
N GLU A 163 7.46 -13.24 3.22
CA GLU A 163 6.65 -12.34 4.04
C GLU A 163 7.08 -10.87 3.89
N THR A 164 6.13 -10.03 3.50
CA THR A 164 6.32 -8.59 3.37
C THR A 164 6.67 -7.97 4.71
N VAL A 165 7.59 -7.01 4.72
CA VAL A 165 7.91 -6.30 5.95
C VAL A 165 6.71 -5.46 6.39
N PHE A 166 6.27 -5.67 7.62
CA PHE A 166 5.26 -4.85 8.29
C PHE A 166 5.89 -4.10 9.47
N PHE A 167 5.38 -2.90 9.74
CA PHE A 167 5.87 -1.98 10.77
C PHE A 167 4.89 -1.90 11.94
N ASP A 168 5.44 -1.77 13.14
CA ASP A 168 4.68 -1.37 14.32
C ASP A 168 4.95 0.11 14.59
N TYR A 169 3.87 0.90 14.74
CA TYR A 169 3.95 2.31 15.13
C TYR A 169 3.54 2.41 16.59
N ILE A 170 4.54 2.48 17.47
CA ILE A 170 4.36 2.72 18.91
C ILE A 170 4.36 4.23 19.17
#